data_AF-A0A671XC16-F1
#
_entry.id   AF-A0A671XC16-F1
#
_cell.length_a   1.000
_cell.length_b   1.000
_cell.length_c   1.000
_cell.angle_alpha   90.00
_cell.angle_beta   90.00
_cell.angle_gamma   90.00
#
_symmetry.space_group_name_H-M   'P 1'
#
loop_
_entity.id
_entity.type
_entity.pdbx_description
1 polymer ?
#
loop_
_entity_poly.entity_id
_entity_poly.type
_entity_poly.pdbx_seq_one_letter_code
_entity_poly.pdbx_strand_id
1 'polypeptide(L)'
;MARTGSGSLLARRNIKLDSFLKRNTEREVYERIRAYEPCVVVSHTVNKVYMHVVLTDERVYLTEYPPRTLTEAFSFERVRDIQLVNDLPDFLSGKDRELCQHIRITYVTEKPARSGRDWLRVDRRAGLPPIAPPSRRPSHCSTLGHTLTGKSSVYLEREMEGLHMMRPTRSASCPNPETLGLPRFPHPPAQPPSTPPNLYTSTSAATAPQTIPEKSKMPRRIGLVLSRLLKRDGAKSSGEEKEAELHLYAVSHTSRLYLHLQSSWNSYIIRSTLLLDPLYRGWCRASTDSPPGKRLPAISWERTAHLFAQLSSELQQEGISVESLYLLLQELRTAAHRNVTLRRLFWRSGEVCVFLVQTLEESLHGCQSLSRVYTADQLLLSTLIVQTLAVMFRETEVEPARLNLLSSKKGALASRMLLAVICDPEQPTQNTGSLIDFVLSLEALLSEYLDAACSLLSELLLLGHEASRCSTADNFLTVGWILRVLQSHPHLTSFLSYQAQQVVLVLSDLQESFLSPVQSVLLFQRCRLLLACLQYNTQLGQHLRSHFREEFRYFVKLSCAEEKLPPHYLISQPTLRLVEQIQTLLR
;
A
#
# COMPACT_ATOMS: atom_id res chain seq x y z
N MET A 1 14.73 24.58 38.97
CA MET A 1 14.56 23.11 38.80
C MET A 1 13.12 22.80 38.48
N ALA A 2 12.80 22.53 37.21
CA ALA A 2 11.63 21.77 36.77
C ALA A 2 11.88 21.42 35.29
N ARG A 3 12.30 20.18 35.02
CA ARG A 3 12.51 19.65 33.67
C ARG A 3 11.14 19.40 33.03
N THR A 4 10.73 20.25 32.10
CA THR A 4 9.66 19.94 31.14
C THR A 4 10.22 18.94 30.12
N GLY A 5 10.00 17.66 30.38
CA GLY A 5 10.33 16.59 29.45
C GLY A 5 9.46 16.67 28.20
N SER A 6 10.10 17.03 27.09
CA SER A 6 9.65 16.67 25.74
C SER A 6 9.59 15.15 25.64
N GLY A 7 8.39 14.61 25.51
CA GLY A 7 8.14 13.17 25.44
C GLY A 7 6.80 12.85 24.80
N SER A 8 6.83 12.46 23.53
CA SER A 8 5.87 11.56 22.87
C SER A 8 4.38 11.90 23.00
N LEU A 9 3.84 12.66 22.04
CA LEU A 9 2.40 12.72 21.72
C LEU A 9 1.91 11.43 21.04
N LEU A 10 2.26 10.26 21.60
CA LEU A 10 1.46 9.06 21.39
C LEU A 10 0.14 9.32 22.11
N ALA A 11 -0.95 9.48 21.36
CA ALA A 11 -2.31 9.36 21.89
C ALA A 11 -2.30 8.23 22.93
N ARG A 12 -2.58 8.60 24.19
CA ARG A 12 -2.53 7.76 25.40
C ARG A 12 -2.87 6.31 25.06
N ARG A 13 -1.87 5.47 24.79
CA ARG A 13 -2.08 4.10 24.27
C ARG A 13 -3.02 3.41 25.24
N ASN A 14 -4.24 3.10 24.79
CA ASN A 14 -5.20 2.38 25.62
C ASN A 14 -4.66 0.95 25.78
N ILE A 15 -3.91 0.69 26.85
CA ILE A 15 -3.18 -0.57 27.10
C ILE A 15 -4.12 -1.78 26.99
N LYS A 16 -5.38 -1.61 27.41
CA LYS A 16 -6.40 -2.66 27.32
C LYS A 16 -6.79 -2.94 25.86
N LEU A 17 -7.00 -1.90 25.06
CA LEU A 17 -7.28 -2.04 23.62
C LEU A 17 -6.06 -2.61 22.88
N ASP A 18 -4.85 -2.11 23.15
CA ASP A 18 -3.61 -2.59 22.55
C ASP A 18 -3.39 -4.09 22.83
N SER A 19 -3.58 -4.50 24.08
CA SER A 19 -3.51 -5.92 24.48
C SER A 19 -4.61 -6.75 23.84
N PHE A 20 -5.81 -6.20 23.67
CA PHE A 20 -6.90 -6.86 22.96
C PHE A 20 -6.56 -7.07 21.50
N LEU A 21 -6.10 -6.03 20.79
CA LEU A 21 -5.72 -6.10 19.38
C LEU A 21 -4.61 -7.12 19.16
N LYS A 22 -3.51 -7.05 19.95
CA LYS A 22 -2.41 -8.04 19.88
C LYS A 22 -2.86 -9.50 19.99
N ARG A 23 -3.93 -9.77 20.76
CA ARG A 23 -4.45 -11.13 20.99
C ARG A 23 -5.47 -11.58 19.96
N ASN A 24 -6.17 -10.64 19.31
CA ASN A 24 -7.32 -10.92 18.45
C ASN A 24 -7.06 -10.62 16.97
N THR A 25 -5.87 -10.14 16.60
CA THR A 25 -5.44 -9.98 15.21
C THR A 25 -4.22 -10.82 14.91
N GLU A 26 -4.08 -11.28 13.67
CA GLU A 26 -2.82 -11.84 13.17
C GLU A 26 -1.69 -10.82 13.32
N ARG A 27 -0.46 -11.30 13.55
CA ARG A 27 0.71 -10.45 13.77
C ARG A 27 0.93 -9.47 12.62
N GLU A 28 0.77 -9.94 11.38
CA GLU A 28 0.92 -9.12 10.17
C GLU A 28 -0.14 -8.00 10.08
N VAL A 29 -1.35 -8.24 10.57
CA VAL A 29 -2.41 -7.22 10.62
C VAL A 29 -2.12 -6.22 11.73
N TYR A 30 -1.70 -6.71 12.91
CA TYR A 30 -1.35 -5.87 14.05
C TYR A 30 -0.23 -4.86 13.73
N GLU A 31 0.84 -5.31 13.06
CA GLU A 31 1.99 -4.46 12.70
C GLU A 31 1.63 -3.37 11.67
N ARG A 32 0.52 -3.57 10.94
CA ARG A 32 -0.04 -2.67 9.93
C ARG A 32 -1.15 -1.75 10.44
N ILE A 33 -1.49 -1.81 11.73
CA ILE A 33 -2.41 -0.85 12.35
C ILE A 33 -1.78 0.54 12.30
N ARG A 34 -2.52 1.49 11.69
CA ARG A 34 -2.11 2.87 11.48
C ARG A 34 -2.62 3.79 12.59
N ALA A 35 -3.89 3.66 12.92
CA ALA A 35 -4.54 4.47 13.94
C ALA A 35 -5.68 3.70 14.58
N TYR A 36 -6.03 4.08 15.81
CA TYR A 36 -7.29 3.71 16.42
C TYR A 36 -7.81 4.87 17.26
N GLU A 37 -9.12 5.11 17.18
CA GLU A 37 -9.76 6.22 17.90
C GLU A 37 -11.18 5.82 18.28
N PRO A 38 -11.68 6.19 19.47
CA PRO A 38 -13.09 6.05 19.77
C PRO A 38 -13.94 7.05 18.97
N CYS A 39 -15.05 6.58 18.40
CA CYS A 39 -16.01 7.39 17.67
C CYS A 39 -17.44 6.97 18.02
N VAL A 40 -18.41 7.87 17.82
CA VAL A 40 -19.81 7.44 17.67
C VAL A 40 -19.98 6.96 16.24
N VAL A 41 -20.48 5.73 16.08
CA VAL A 41 -20.63 5.06 14.79
C VAL A 41 -22.10 4.98 14.44
N VAL A 42 -22.43 5.37 13.21
CA VAL A 42 -23.76 5.22 12.61
C VAL A 42 -23.63 4.50 11.26
N SER A 43 -24.42 3.46 11.06
CA SER A 43 -24.60 2.71 9.81
C SER A 43 -26.02 2.17 9.74
N HIS A 44 -26.37 1.49 8.66
CA HIS A 44 -27.67 0.81 8.52
C HIS A 44 -27.95 -0.20 9.66
N THR A 45 -26.91 -0.79 10.27
CA THR A 45 -27.01 -1.82 11.33
C THR A 45 -26.63 -1.32 12.72
N VAL A 46 -25.94 -0.18 12.80
CA VAL A 46 -25.44 0.39 14.05
C VAL A 46 -25.98 1.79 14.18
N ASN A 47 -26.82 2.06 15.18
CA ASN A 47 -27.37 3.41 15.37
C ASN A 47 -26.74 4.09 16.59
N LYS A 48 -25.90 5.09 16.35
CA LYS A 48 -25.30 5.99 17.35
C LYS A 48 -24.61 5.24 18.50
N VAL A 49 -23.71 4.31 18.18
CA VAL A 49 -23.00 3.49 19.17
C VAL A 49 -21.55 3.93 19.31
N TYR A 50 -21.08 4.10 20.55
CA TYR A 50 -19.69 4.42 20.83
C TYR A 50 -18.80 3.17 20.65
N MET A 51 -17.88 3.23 19.69
CA MET A 51 -16.97 2.13 19.32
C MET A 51 -15.57 2.66 19.07
N HIS A 52 -14.56 1.81 19.23
CA HIS A 52 -13.23 2.07 18.69
C HIS A 52 -13.19 1.71 17.21
N VAL A 53 -12.82 2.69 16.39
CA VAL A 53 -12.45 2.52 15.00
C VAL A 53 -10.97 2.15 14.97
N VAL A 54 -10.63 1.06 14.29
CA VAL A 54 -9.26 0.57 14.14
C VAL A 54 -8.94 0.52 12.65
N LEU A 55 -7.92 1.26 12.25
CA LEU A 55 -7.56 1.45 10.85
C LEU A 55 -6.25 0.72 10.53
N THR A 56 -6.25 -0.08 9.48
CA THR A 56 -5.03 -0.65 8.86
C THR A 56 -4.76 -0.01 7.50
N ASP A 57 -3.77 -0.51 6.76
CA ASP A 57 -3.50 -0.14 5.37
C ASP A 57 -4.52 -0.67 4.35
N GLU A 58 -5.40 -1.60 4.74
CA GLU A 58 -6.32 -2.29 3.82
C GLU A 58 -7.78 -2.24 4.27
N ARG A 59 -8.04 -2.15 5.58
CA ARG A 59 -9.37 -2.36 6.15
C ARG A 59 -9.63 -1.44 7.34
N VAL A 60 -10.91 -1.23 7.60
CA VAL A 60 -11.39 -0.58 8.82
C VAL A 60 -12.14 -1.60 9.66
N TYR A 61 -11.81 -1.66 10.95
CA TYR A 61 -12.46 -2.52 11.92
C TYR A 61 -13.14 -1.68 13.01
N LEU A 62 -14.17 -2.26 13.60
CA LEU A 62 -14.90 -1.71 14.74
C LEU A 62 -14.81 -2.67 15.92
N THR A 63 -14.63 -2.12 17.11
CA THR A 63 -14.72 -2.88 18.37
C THR A 63 -15.43 -2.05 19.42
N GLU A 64 -16.19 -2.70 20.30
CA GLU A 64 -17.04 -2.03 21.26
C GLU A 64 -16.23 -1.33 22.38
N TYR A 65 -16.91 -0.49 23.16
CA TYR A 65 -16.37 0.04 24.41
C TYR A 65 -17.06 -0.60 25.62
N PRO A 66 -16.41 -1.48 26.42
CA PRO A 66 -15.05 -2.00 26.29
C PRO A 66 -14.88 -3.06 25.17
N PRO A 67 -13.66 -3.26 24.62
CA PRO A 67 -13.44 -4.12 23.46
C PRO A 67 -13.69 -5.59 23.76
N ARG A 68 -14.52 -6.23 22.93
CA ARG A 68 -14.89 -7.65 23.07
C ARG A 68 -14.75 -8.41 21.77
N THR A 69 -15.18 -7.82 20.67
CA THR A 69 -15.09 -8.40 19.34
C THR A 69 -14.46 -7.40 18.39
N LEU A 70 -13.62 -7.89 17.46
CA LEU A 70 -13.10 -7.07 16.38
C LEU A 70 -13.85 -7.46 15.11
N THR A 71 -14.66 -6.54 14.60
CA THR A 71 -15.48 -6.79 13.41
C THR A 71 -15.00 -5.91 12.28
N GLU A 72 -14.80 -6.48 11.10
CA GLU A 72 -14.50 -5.71 9.89
C GLU A 72 -15.72 -4.88 9.48
N ALA A 73 -15.53 -3.58 9.28
CA ALA A 73 -16.54 -2.69 8.72
C ALA A 73 -16.52 -2.74 7.19
N PHE A 74 -15.34 -2.55 6.60
CA PHE A 74 -15.12 -2.63 5.15
C PHE A 74 -13.64 -2.77 4.79
N SER A 75 -13.40 -3.21 3.55
CA SER A 75 -12.11 -3.14 2.86
C SER A 75 -12.03 -1.88 1.99
N PHE A 76 -10.85 -1.26 1.88
CA PHE A 76 -10.60 -0.10 1.02
C PHE A 76 -10.86 -0.38 -0.46
N GLU A 77 -10.85 -1.65 -0.88
CA GLU A 77 -11.25 -2.09 -2.23
C GLU A 77 -12.66 -1.64 -2.61
N ARG A 78 -13.55 -1.53 -1.63
CA ARG A 78 -14.98 -1.25 -1.84
C ARG A 78 -15.37 0.18 -1.59
N VAL A 79 -14.43 1.00 -1.11
CA VAL A 79 -14.69 2.40 -0.80
C VAL A 79 -14.82 3.18 -2.10
N ARG A 80 -15.94 3.90 -2.24
CA ARG A 80 -16.21 4.81 -3.34
C ARG A 80 -15.83 6.23 -2.97
N ASP A 81 -16.08 6.63 -1.73
CA ASP A 81 -15.77 7.96 -1.27
C ASP A 81 -15.58 8.09 0.25
N ILE A 82 -14.79 9.09 0.65
CA ILE A 82 -14.56 9.49 2.05
C ILE A 82 -14.64 11.01 2.13
N GLN A 83 -15.66 11.52 2.82
CA GLN A 83 -15.95 12.95 2.91
C GLN A 83 -16.00 13.42 4.37
N LEU A 84 -15.57 14.67 4.59
CA LEU A 84 -15.86 15.38 5.83
C LEU A 84 -17.19 16.13 5.63
N VAL A 85 -18.18 15.84 6.47
CA VAL A 85 -19.50 16.44 6.42
C VAL A 85 -19.53 17.61 7.41
N ASN A 86 -19.98 18.77 6.94
CA ASN A 86 -20.13 19.96 7.77
C ASN A 86 -21.55 20.00 8.34
N ASP A 87 -21.76 19.32 9.46
CA ASP A 87 -23.03 19.33 10.19
C ASP A 87 -22.82 19.40 11.72
N LEU A 88 -23.92 19.60 12.45
CA LEU A 88 -23.94 19.66 13.91
C LEU A 88 -24.86 18.57 14.43
N PRO A 89 -24.35 17.34 14.69
CA PRO A 89 -25.18 16.21 15.07
C PRO A 89 -26.05 16.52 16.29
N ASP A 90 -27.35 16.25 16.17
CA ASP A 90 -28.37 16.55 17.18
C ASP A 90 -28.20 15.74 18.48
N PHE A 91 -27.55 14.58 18.37
CA PHE A 91 -27.29 13.66 19.49
C PHE A 91 -26.02 13.98 20.29
N LEU A 92 -25.18 14.91 19.82
CA LEU A 92 -24.07 15.45 20.61
C LEU A 92 -24.48 16.77 21.24
N SER A 93 -23.85 17.14 22.36
CA SER A 93 -24.18 18.38 23.07
C SER A 93 -22.92 19.13 23.52
N GLY A 94 -23.04 20.46 23.68
CA GLY A 94 -21.94 21.33 24.09
C GLY A 94 -20.72 21.23 23.16
N LYS A 95 -19.53 21.19 23.75
CA LYS A 95 -18.25 21.15 23.04
C LYS A 95 -18.10 19.92 22.13
N ASP A 96 -18.68 18.80 22.53
CA ASP A 96 -18.62 17.57 21.75
C ASP A 96 -19.38 17.72 20.42
N ARG A 97 -20.42 18.56 20.37
CA ARG A 97 -21.14 18.88 19.14
C ARG A 97 -20.38 19.85 18.25
N GLU A 98 -19.77 20.87 18.86
CA GLU A 98 -19.06 21.95 18.15
C GLU A 98 -17.72 21.49 17.56
N LEU A 99 -17.05 20.53 18.21
CA LEU A 99 -15.71 20.07 17.84
C LEU A 99 -15.71 18.71 17.14
N CYS A 100 -16.87 18.09 16.95
CA CYS A 100 -16.98 16.79 16.30
C CYS A 100 -16.59 16.88 14.83
N GLN A 101 -15.74 15.94 14.39
CA GLN A 101 -15.52 15.68 12.97
C GLN A 101 -16.49 14.58 12.52
N HIS A 102 -17.45 14.93 11.64
CA HIS A 102 -18.31 13.95 10.99
C HIS A 102 -17.66 13.47 9.68
N ILE A 103 -17.27 12.20 9.65
CA ILE A 103 -16.69 11.55 8.49
C ILE A 103 -17.71 10.58 7.90
N ARG A 104 -18.06 10.77 6.64
CA ARG A 104 -18.92 9.86 5.88
C ARG A 104 -18.07 9.02 4.93
N ILE A 105 -18.23 7.70 5.01
CA ILE A 105 -17.63 6.74 4.10
C ILE A 105 -18.73 6.03 3.32
N THR A 106 -18.65 6.10 1.98
CA THR A 106 -19.55 5.39 1.08
C THR A 106 -18.80 4.20 0.48
N TYR A 107 -19.39 3.00 0.58
CA TYR A 107 -18.76 1.77 0.13
C TYR A 107 -19.78 0.78 -0.45
N VAL A 108 -19.30 -0.12 -1.32
CA VAL A 108 -20.14 -1.17 -1.90
C VAL A 108 -20.22 -2.37 -0.95
N THR A 109 -21.44 -2.87 -0.72
CA THR A 109 -21.66 -4.06 0.11
C THR A 109 -21.47 -5.35 -0.68
N GLU A 110 -21.07 -6.40 0.03
CA GLU A 110 -20.82 -7.70 -0.57
C GLU A 110 -22.11 -8.30 -1.14
N LYS A 111 -22.06 -8.79 -2.39
CA LYS A 111 -23.11 -9.67 -2.91
C LYS A 111 -23.12 -10.91 -2.02
N PRO A 112 -24.22 -11.25 -1.32
CA PRO A 112 -24.22 -12.46 -0.52
C PRO A 112 -24.01 -13.63 -1.48
N ALA A 113 -22.88 -14.33 -1.34
CA ALA A 113 -22.68 -15.60 -2.03
C ALA A 113 -23.90 -16.47 -1.70
N ARG A 114 -24.56 -17.00 -2.72
CA ARG A 114 -25.64 -17.99 -2.54
C ARG A 114 -25.02 -19.16 -1.78
N SER A 115 -25.15 -19.13 -0.46
CA SER A 115 -24.76 -20.23 0.42
C SER A 115 -25.66 -21.39 0.04
N GLY A 116 -25.13 -22.30 -0.78
CA GLY A 116 -25.73 -23.60 -1.04
C GLY A 116 -25.94 -24.31 0.29
N ARG A 117 -27.20 -24.35 0.72
CA ARG A 117 -27.68 -25.26 1.76
C ARG A 117 -28.98 -25.84 1.26
N ASP A 118 -28.90 -26.99 0.61
CA ASP A 118 -29.95 -27.99 0.72
C ASP A 118 -29.42 -29.36 0.29
N TRP A 119 -28.94 -30.13 1.26
CA TRP A 119 -29.09 -31.59 1.30
C TRP A 119 -29.05 -31.96 2.76
N LEU A 120 -30.23 -32.08 3.37
CA LEU A 120 -30.57 -33.02 4.44
C LEU A 120 -31.98 -32.66 4.93
N ARG A 121 -32.99 -33.03 4.13
CA ARG A 121 -34.32 -33.29 4.67
C ARG A 121 -34.83 -34.62 4.12
N VAL A 122 -34.68 -35.61 4.99
CA VAL A 122 -35.31 -36.92 4.93
C VAL A 122 -36.82 -36.72 4.85
N ASP A 123 -37.44 -37.21 3.78
CA ASP A 123 -38.86 -37.55 3.79
C ASP A 123 -39.01 -39.07 3.60
N ARG A 124 -39.82 -39.66 4.48
CA ARG A 124 -40.03 -41.10 4.63
C ARG A 124 -41.51 -41.39 4.36
N ARG A 125 -41.76 -42.40 3.51
CA ARG A 125 -43.04 -43.06 3.12
C ARG A 125 -43.72 -42.40 1.89
N ALA A 126 -44.23 -43.12 0.90
CA ALA A 126 -44.57 -44.54 0.74
C ALA A 126 -44.59 -44.94 -0.75
N GLY A 127 -44.41 -46.23 -1.03
CA GLY A 127 -44.77 -46.86 -2.32
C GLY A 127 -43.72 -47.79 -2.93
N LEU A 128 -43.75 -49.07 -2.56
CA LEU A 128 -43.16 -50.20 -3.33
C LEU A 128 -44.26 -50.77 -4.27
N PRO A 129 -43.94 -51.42 -5.42
CA PRO A 129 -43.51 -52.85 -5.51
C PRO A 129 -42.62 -53.19 -6.76
N PRO A 130 -42.37 -54.45 -7.20
CA PRO A 130 -41.76 -55.64 -6.53
C PRO A 130 -40.64 -56.40 -7.33
N ILE A 131 -39.73 -57.09 -6.59
CA ILE A 131 -39.05 -58.43 -6.72
C ILE A 131 -38.86 -59.08 -8.13
N ALA A 132 -37.66 -59.51 -8.61
CA ALA A 132 -36.93 -60.81 -8.39
C ALA A 132 -35.62 -60.90 -9.29
N PRO A 133 -34.80 -62.00 -9.35
CA PRO A 133 -33.90 -62.69 -8.38
C PRO A 133 -32.41 -62.89 -8.90
N PRO A 134 -31.49 -63.64 -8.22
CA PRO A 134 -30.01 -63.51 -8.33
C PRO A 134 -29.23 -64.72 -8.93
N SER A 135 -27.92 -64.55 -9.21
CA SER A 135 -26.97 -65.67 -9.50
C SER A 135 -25.45 -65.36 -9.26
N ARG A 136 -24.88 -66.04 -8.23
CA ARG A 136 -23.57 -66.79 -8.08
C ARG A 136 -22.24 -66.20 -8.64
N ARG A 137 -21.22 -65.80 -7.81
CA ARG A 137 -20.09 -66.52 -7.10
C ARG A 137 -18.99 -67.13 -8.03
N PRO A 138 -17.75 -67.48 -7.57
CA PRO A 138 -16.78 -66.85 -6.63
C PRO A 138 -15.27 -67.05 -7.06
N SER A 139 -14.27 -66.60 -6.30
CA SER A 139 -12.94 -67.24 -6.28
C SER A 139 -12.18 -67.08 -4.95
N HIS A 140 -11.44 -68.12 -4.60
CA HIS A 140 -10.85 -68.45 -3.29
C HIS A 140 -9.42 -67.95 -3.09
N CYS A 141 -9.08 -67.79 -1.81
CA CYS A 141 -7.76 -67.56 -1.24
C CYS A 141 -7.14 -68.89 -0.76
N SER A 142 -5.81 -68.93 -0.62
CA SER A 142 -5.04 -69.81 0.28
C SER A 142 -3.72 -69.11 0.65
N THR A 143 -3.00 -69.29 1.77
CA THR A 143 -3.24 -69.73 3.15
C THR A 143 -1.85 -69.80 3.84
N LEU A 144 -1.77 -69.29 5.08
CA LEU A 144 -0.90 -69.67 6.23
C LEU A 144 0.62 -69.37 6.33
N GLY A 145 0.99 -69.05 7.59
CA GLY A 145 2.30 -69.28 8.26
C GLY A 145 2.74 -68.09 9.12
N HIS A 146 2.23 -67.85 10.34
CA HIS A 146 2.81 -68.24 11.66
C HIS A 146 4.33 -67.95 11.78
N THR A 147 4.91 -67.29 12.80
CA THR A 147 4.56 -67.07 14.21
C THR A 147 5.61 -66.10 14.83
N LEU A 148 5.19 -65.24 15.79
CA LEU A 148 5.78 -64.87 17.10
C LEU A 148 7.34 -64.80 17.25
N THR A 149 8.01 -63.89 17.96
CA THR A 149 7.71 -62.86 18.98
C THR A 149 9.06 -62.26 19.43
N GLY A 150 9.08 -60.99 19.86
CA GLY A 150 9.98 -60.58 20.96
C GLY A 150 10.71 -59.24 20.82
N LYS A 151 10.13 -58.21 21.48
CA LYS A 151 10.74 -57.18 22.38
C LYS A 151 12.02 -56.45 21.95
N SER A 152 12.29 -55.19 22.31
CA SER A 152 11.57 -54.04 22.87
C SER A 152 12.61 -52.91 22.88
N SER A 153 12.18 -51.67 22.65
CA SER A 153 12.98 -50.45 22.63
C SER A 153 13.45 -50.02 24.04
N VAL A 154 14.60 -49.34 24.11
CA VAL A 154 14.99 -48.44 25.21
C VAL A 154 15.64 -47.17 24.61
N TYR A 155 15.14 -46.02 25.05
CA TYR A 155 15.66 -44.66 24.85
C TYR A 155 16.92 -44.39 25.68
N LEU A 156 17.84 -43.53 25.20
CA LEU A 156 18.56 -42.59 26.06
C LEU A 156 19.15 -41.40 25.28
N GLU A 157 18.96 -40.20 25.82
CA GLU A 157 19.58 -38.93 25.45
C GLU A 157 21.09 -38.91 25.75
N ARG A 158 21.87 -38.13 24.98
CA ARG A 158 23.06 -37.45 25.51
C ARG A 158 23.46 -36.23 24.69
N GLU A 159 23.73 -35.16 25.44
CA GLU A 159 24.33 -33.87 25.10
C GLU A 159 25.65 -33.97 24.32
N MET A 160 25.95 -32.96 23.50
CA MET A 160 27.34 -32.58 23.24
C MET A 160 27.45 -31.11 22.81
N GLU A 161 28.12 -30.33 23.66
CA GLU A 161 28.71 -29.02 23.34
C GLU A 161 29.74 -29.17 22.20
N GLY A 162 29.74 -28.23 21.26
CA GLY A 162 30.70 -28.21 20.15
C GLY A 162 30.86 -26.82 19.58
N LEU A 163 31.94 -26.15 19.99
CA LEU A 163 32.50 -24.94 19.38
C LEU A 163 32.66 -25.11 17.86
N HIS A 164 32.03 -24.25 17.06
CA HIS A 164 32.40 -24.09 15.66
C HIS A 164 32.57 -22.62 15.28
N MET A 165 33.83 -22.28 15.02
CA MET A 165 34.32 -21.04 14.41
C MET A 165 33.50 -20.62 13.20
N MET A 166 33.18 -19.32 13.17
CA MET A 166 32.69 -18.59 12.01
C MET A 166 33.63 -18.73 10.81
N ARG A 167 33.08 -19.10 9.65
CA ARG A 167 33.76 -19.03 8.35
C ARG A 167 33.18 -17.83 7.58
N PRO A 168 34.00 -16.88 7.09
CA PRO A 168 33.49 -15.74 6.34
C PRO A 168 33.05 -16.21 4.95
N THR A 169 31.78 -16.02 4.61
CA THR A 169 31.28 -16.34 3.27
C THR A 169 31.23 -15.08 2.43
N ARG A 170 31.83 -15.20 1.24
CA ARG A 170 32.21 -14.17 0.29
C ARG A 170 31.04 -13.43 -0.38
N SER A 171 31.40 -12.27 -0.92
CA SER A 171 30.67 -11.29 -1.74
C SER A 171 29.73 -11.87 -2.80
N ALA A 172 28.52 -11.31 -2.90
CA ALA A 172 27.49 -11.64 -3.89
C ALA A 172 27.51 -10.68 -5.10
N SER A 173 28.69 -10.47 -5.70
CA SER A 173 28.82 -9.68 -6.93
C SER A 173 28.55 -10.56 -8.15
N CYS A 174 27.28 -10.68 -8.55
CA CYS A 174 26.77 -10.94 -9.91
C CYS A 174 25.24 -11.18 -9.87
N PRO A 175 24.40 -10.37 -10.53
CA PRO A 175 23.02 -10.77 -10.79
C PRO A 175 22.89 -11.65 -12.04
N ASN A 176 21.90 -12.54 -12.02
CA ASN A 176 21.51 -13.46 -13.08
C ASN A 176 21.14 -12.67 -14.37
N PRO A 177 21.57 -13.10 -15.59
CA PRO A 177 21.29 -12.41 -16.86
C PRO A 177 19.80 -12.29 -17.23
N GLU A 178 18.89 -12.91 -16.48
CA GLU A 178 17.44 -12.78 -16.65
C GLU A 178 16.90 -11.40 -16.26
N THR A 179 17.73 -10.53 -15.67
CA THR A 179 17.35 -9.18 -15.22
C THR A 179 17.48 -8.10 -16.31
N LEU A 180 17.90 -8.45 -17.54
CA LEU A 180 18.26 -7.46 -18.59
C LEU A 180 17.41 -7.48 -19.88
N GLY A 181 16.23 -8.10 -19.88
CA GLY A 181 15.18 -7.77 -20.87
C GLY A 181 15.52 -7.84 -22.37
N LEU A 182 16.32 -8.81 -22.83
CA LEU A 182 16.58 -9.02 -24.27
C LEU A 182 15.72 -10.15 -24.87
N PRO A 183 15.25 -10.03 -26.14
CA PRO A 183 14.32 -10.98 -26.76
C PRO A 183 15.03 -12.28 -27.19
N ARG A 184 14.39 -13.43 -26.97
CA ARG A 184 14.92 -14.76 -27.35
C ARG A 184 14.05 -15.41 -28.42
N PHE A 185 14.65 -15.74 -29.56
CA PHE A 185 14.06 -16.62 -30.59
C PHE A 185 14.14 -18.11 -30.16
N PRO A 186 13.22 -18.97 -30.64
CA PRO A 186 12.88 -20.24 -29.99
C PRO A 186 13.63 -21.43 -30.59
N HIS A 187 13.86 -22.51 -29.82
CA HIS A 187 14.14 -23.88 -30.29
C HIS A 187 13.95 -24.91 -29.13
N PRO A 188 13.78 -26.23 -29.39
CA PRO A 188 12.52 -26.98 -29.23
C PRO A 188 12.52 -28.01 -28.05
N PRO A 189 11.44 -28.81 -27.84
CA PRO A 189 11.08 -29.36 -26.53
C PRO A 189 11.64 -30.77 -26.25
N ALA A 190 11.88 -31.08 -24.98
CA ALA A 190 12.09 -32.45 -24.51
C ALA A 190 11.13 -32.77 -23.34
N GLN A 191 10.50 -33.93 -23.46
CA GLN A 191 9.44 -34.51 -22.64
C GLN A 191 9.94 -35.12 -21.30
N PRO A 192 9.01 -35.43 -20.37
CA PRO A 192 9.29 -35.70 -18.95
C PRO A 192 9.36 -37.20 -18.60
N PRO A 193 9.76 -37.57 -17.38
CA PRO A 193 9.37 -38.85 -16.80
C PRO A 193 8.63 -38.73 -15.44
N SER A 194 7.38 -39.21 -15.47
CA SER A 194 6.77 -40.23 -14.60
C SER A 194 6.95 -40.20 -13.06
N THR A 195 5.83 -39.96 -12.36
CA THR A 195 5.44 -40.53 -11.05
C THR A 195 5.14 -42.04 -11.17
N PRO A 196 5.24 -42.87 -10.11
CA PRO A 196 4.06 -43.21 -9.27
C PRO A 196 4.45 -43.61 -7.80
N PRO A 197 3.64 -44.33 -6.98
CA PRO A 197 2.50 -43.77 -6.24
C PRO A 197 2.41 -44.20 -4.73
N ASN A 198 1.80 -43.34 -3.92
CA ASN A 198 0.73 -43.54 -2.93
C ASN A 198 0.69 -44.63 -1.81
N LEU A 199 0.19 -44.14 -0.66
CA LEU A 199 -0.73 -44.74 0.35
C LEU A 199 -0.08 -45.69 1.37
N TYR A 200 -0.41 -45.67 2.67
CA TYR A 200 -1.76 -45.80 3.23
C TYR A 200 -1.99 -45.11 4.59
N THR A 201 -3.17 -44.48 4.67
CA THR A 201 -4.11 -44.37 5.81
C THR A 201 -4.45 -45.75 6.41
N SER A 202 -4.68 -45.93 7.73
CA SER A 202 -5.99 -45.68 8.38
C SER A 202 -6.00 -46.19 9.84
N THR A 203 -6.59 -45.39 10.74
CA THR A 203 -7.70 -45.71 11.70
C THR A 203 -7.73 -47.12 12.35
N SER A 204 -7.87 -47.32 13.67
CA SER A 204 -9.04 -46.92 14.50
C SER A 204 -8.98 -47.50 15.94
N ALA A 205 -9.65 -46.80 16.89
CA ALA A 205 -10.49 -47.27 18.03
C ALA A 205 -9.94 -48.31 19.05
N ALA A 206 -10.23 -48.33 20.35
CA ALA A 206 -11.03 -47.54 21.30
C ALA A 206 -10.78 -48.15 22.70
N THR A 207 -10.75 -47.35 23.79
CA THR A 207 -11.37 -47.70 25.09
C THR A 207 -11.43 -46.47 26.03
N ALA A 208 -12.63 -46.18 26.55
CA ALA A 208 -12.92 -45.25 27.66
C ALA A 208 -12.74 -45.99 29.01
N PRO A 209 -13.03 -45.44 30.23
CA PRO A 209 -13.62 -44.13 30.57
C PRO A 209 -12.92 -43.39 31.74
N GLN A 210 -13.25 -42.10 31.97
CA GLN A 210 -13.55 -41.56 33.32
C GLN A 210 -14.09 -40.11 33.26
N THR A 211 -15.23 -39.95 33.93
CA THR A 211 -16.07 -38.77 34.22
C THR A 211 -15.44 -37.87 35.31
N ILE A 212 -15.59 -36.53 35.35
CA ILE A 212 -16.57 -35.66 36.08
C ILE A 212 -15.90 -34.23 36.17
N PRO A 213 -16.54 -33.05 36.34
CA PRO A 213 -17.73 -32.43 35.72
C PRO A 213 -17.48 -31.01 35.12
N GLU A 214 -18.56 -30.51 34.53
CA GLU A 214 -18.84 -29.19 33.98
C GLU A 214 -18.45 -27.96 34.84
N LYS A 215 -17.89 -26.93 34.18
CA LYS A 215 -18.15 -25.52 34.51
C LYS A 215 -18.68 -24.82 33.27
N SER A 216 -19.99 -24.63 33.25
CA SER A 216 -20.73 -23.85 32.28
C SER A 216 -20.25 -22.40 32.21
N LYS A 217 -19.46 -22.05 31.19
CA LYS A 217 -19.28 -20.67 30.75
C LYS A 217 -20.19 -20.43 29.54
N MET A 218 -21.43 -20.05 29.82
CA MET A 218 -22.32 -19.41 28.84
C MET A 218 -21.60 -18.20 28.21
N PRO A 219 -21.39 -18.14 26.89
CA PRO A 219 -21.01 -16.91 26.23
C PRO A 219 -22.27 -16.00 26.20
N ARG A 220 -22.22 -14.88 26.93
CA ARG A 220 -23.32 -13.93 27.01
C ARG A 220 -23.62 -13.35 25.62
N ARG A 221 -24.89 -13.49 25.20
CA ARG A 221 -25.52 -13.22 23.90
C ARG A 221 -25.13 -11.94 23.12
N ILE A 222 -24.46 -10.96 23.73
CA ILE A 222 -24.30 -9.61 23.16
C ILE A 222 -23.22 -9.55 22.07
N GLY A 223 -22.10 -10.27 22.20
CA GLY A 223 -21.05 -10.29 21.16
C GLY A 223 -21.45 -11.03 19.88
N LEU A 224 -22.39 -11.99 20.01
CA LEU A 224 -23.04 -12.64 18.87
C LEU A 224 -24.06 -11.72 18.19
N VAL A 225 -24.58 -10.70 18.88
CA VAL A 225 -25.58 -9.79 18.30
C VAL A 225 -24.92 -8.82 17.33
N LEU A 226 -23.75 -8.23 17.63
CA LEU A 226 -23.08 -7.33 16.69
C LEU A 226 -22.55 -8.04 15.44
N SER A 227 -21.93 -9.20 15.62
CA SER A 227 -21.51 -10.06 14.51
C SER A 227 -22.68 -10.65 13.72
N ARG A 228 -23.88 -10.77 14.32
CA ARG A 228 -25.12 -11.10 13.59
C ARG A 228 -25.78 -9.89 12.95
N LEU A 229 -25.74 -8.69 13.56
CA LEU A 229 -26.33 -7.48 12.99
C LEU A 229 -25.55 -7.06 11.74
N LEU A 230 -24.22 -7.08 11.79
CA LEU A 230 -23.38 -6.81 10.61
C LEU A 230 -23.43 -7.93 9.54
N LYS A 231 -23.89 -9.15 9.88
CA LYS A 231 -24.03 -10.28 8.93
C LYS A 231 -25.46 -10.55 8.47
N ARG A 232 -26.49 -9.97 9.08
CA ARG A 232 -27.89 -10.29 8.85
C ARG A 232 -28.59 -9.10 8.21
N ASP A 233 -28.39 -8.94 6.91
CA ASP A 233 -29.45 -8.48 6.00
C ASP A 233 -29.17 -8.92 4.56
N GLY A 234 -29.36 -10.22 4.34
CA GLY A 234 -29.76 -10.76 3.05
C GLY A 234 -31.28 -10.93 3.00
N ALA A 235 -32.03 -9.83 3.10
CA ALA A 235 -33.47 -9.82 2.84
C ALA A 235 -33.69 -9.41 1.37
N LYS A 236 -34.32 -10.32 0.62
CA LYS A 236 -34.67 -10.28 -0.80
C LYS A 236 -34.83 -8.87 -1.40
N SER A 237 -33.82 -8.42 -2.14
CA SER A 237 -34.00 -7.49 -3.24
C SER A 237 -33.04 -7.87 -4.37
N SER A 238 -33.41 -7.52 -5.59
CA SER A 238 -32.69 -7.73 -6.85
C SER A 238 -31.17 -7.51 -6.74
N GLY A 239 -30.43 -8.29 -7.52
CA GLY A 239 -28.97 -8.46 -7.44
C GLY A 239 -28.13 -7.28 -7.91
N GLU A 240 -28.38 -6.09 -7.38
CA GLU A 240 -27.56 -4.90 -7.55
C GLU A 240 -26.58 -4.75 -6.39
N GLU A 241 -25.36 -4.31 -6.70
CA GLU A 241 -24.39 -3.84 -5.70
C GLU A 241 -25.01 -2.67 -4.94
N LYS A 242 -25.38 -2.90 -3.67
CA LYS A 242 -25.94 -1.83 -2.83
C LYS A 242 -24.82 -1.00 -2.23
N GLU A 243 -24.87 0.31 -2.50
CA GLU A 243 -24.09 1.29 -1.76
C GLU A 243 -24.57 1.36 -0.31
N ALA A 244 -23.63 1.38 0.63
CA ALA A 244 -23.88 1.59 2.04
C ALA A 244 -23.01 2.73 2.56
N GLU A 245 -23.49 3.35 3.64
CA GLU A 245 -22.81 4.44 4.31
C GLU A 245 -22.41 4.05 5.73
N LEU A 246 -21.18 4.43 6.11
CA LEU A 246 -20.69 4.43 7.48
C LEU A 246 -20.37 5.87 7.87
N HIS A 247 -20.95 6.33 8.97
CA HIS A 247 -20.69 7.63 9.54
C HIS A 247 -19.91 7.47 10.83
N LEU A 248 -18.80 8.18 10.92
CA LEU A 248 -17.93 8.22 12.09
C LEU A 248 -17.92 9.64 12.63
N TYR A 249 -18.33 9.80 13.88
CA TYR A 249 -18.32 11.06 14.61
C TYR A 249 -17.17 11.02 15.61
N ALA A 250 -16.05 11.62 15.23
CA ALA A 250 -14.87 11.73 16.09
C ALA A 250 -15.02 12.95 16.99
N VAL A 251 -15.23 12.71 18.28
CA VAL A 251 -15.54 13.75 19.28
C VAL A 251 -14.28 14.49 19.77
N SER A 252 -13.09 14.02 19.39
CA SER A 252 -11.83 14.65 19.75
C SER A 252 -11.47 15.79 18.78
N HIS A 253 -11.26 16.99 19.32
CA HIS A 253 -10.76 18.15 18.55
C HIS A 253 -9.35 17.94 17.96
N THR A 254 -8.59 16.97 18.48
CA THR A 254 -7.27 16.58 17.94
C THR A 254 -7.36 15.34 17.06
N SER A 255 -8.56 14.88 16.70
CA SER A 255 -8.73 13.70 15.85
C SER A 255 -8.02 13.91 14.51
N ARG A 256 -7.24 12.90 14.14
CA ARG A 256 -6.61 12.78 12.81
C ARG A 256 -7.22 11.64 12.00
N LEU A 257 -8.34 11.09 12.46
CA LEU A 257 -8.92 9.89 11.87
C LEU A 257 -9.29 10.10 10.39
N TYR A 258 -9.87 11.25 10.05
CA TYR A 258 -10.17 11.60 8.66
C TYR A 258 -8.92 11.59 7.78
N LEU A 259 -7.82 12.20 8.25
CA LEU A 259 -6.57 12.25 7.51
C LEU A 259 -5.97 10.86 7.30
N HIS A 260 -5.97 10.04 8.35
CA HIS A 260 -5.47 8.67 8.25
C HIS A 260 -6.32 7.83 7.30
N LEU A 261 -7.65 7.96 7.33
CA LEU A 261 -8.56 7.28 6.40
C LEU A 261 -8.27 7.69 4.96
N GLN A 262 -8.17 8.99 4.68
CA GLN A 262 -7.89 9.48 3.33
C GLN A 262 -6.51 9.04 2.83
N SER A 263 -5.46 9.16 3.65
CA SER A 263 -4.11 8.72 3.27
C SER A 263 -4.04 7.22 3.02
N SER A 264 -4.67 6.43 3.89
CA SER A 264 -4.69 4.97 3.76
C SER A 264 -5.44 4.55 2.50
N TRP A 265 -6.58 5.17 2.22
CA TRP A 265 -7.34 4.90 1.00
C TRP A 265 -6.58 5.32 -0.26
N ASN A 266 -5.97 6.52 -0.28
CA ASN A 266 -5.14 6.98 -1.39
C ASN A 266 -3.94 6.05 -1.65
N SER A 267 -3.26 5.62 -0.59
CA SER A 267 -2.16 4.66 -0.69
C SER A 267 -2.66 3.31 -1.21
N TYR A 268 -3.83 2.87 -0.74
CA TYR A 268 -4.44 1.62 -1.16
C TYR A 268 -4.84 1.62 -2.64
N ILE A 269 -5.48 2.68 -3.16
CA ILE A 269 -5.86 2.76 -4.58
C ILE A 269 -4.62 2.76 -5.48
N ILE A 270 -3.57 3.50 -5.12
CA ILE A 270 -2.31 3.53 -5.87
C ILE A 270 -1.66 2.15 -5.87
N ARG A 271 -1.48 1.56 -4.68
CA ARG A 271 -0.83 0.24 -4.53
C ARG A 271 -1.62 -0.86 -5.25
N SER A 272 -2.94 -0.89 -5.07
CA SER A 272 -3.81 -1.89 -5.69
C SER A 272 -3.80 -1.80 -7.20
N THR A 273 -3.78 -0.59 -7.78
CA THR A 273 -3.59 -0.41 -9.22
C THR A 273 -2.20 -0.87 -9.65
N LEU A 274 -1.12 -0.44 -8.98
CA LEU A 274 0.24 -0.87 -9.35
C LEU A 274 0.43 -2.40 -9.27
N LEU A 275 -0.23 -3.11 -8.35
CA LEU A 275 -0.16 -4.58 -8.24
C LEU A 275 -0.78 -5.35 -9.42
N LEU A 276 -1.50 -4.65 -10.30
CA LEU A 276 -1.99 -5.19 -11.57
C LEU A 276 -0.87 -5.26 -12.63
N ASP A 277 0.19 -4.47 -12.47
CA ASP A 277 1.35 -4.52 -13.34
C ASP A 277 2.25 -5.73 -12.97
N PRO A 278 2.59 -6.62 -13.92
CA PRO A 278 3.40 -7.81 -13.64
C PRO A 278 4.80 -7.50 -13.09
N LEU A 279 5.45 -6.42 -13.55
CA LEU A 279 6.80 -6.04 -13.11
C LEU A 279 6.76 -5.51 -11.68
N TYR A 280 5.84 -4.61 -11.39
CA TYR A 280 5.62 -4.09 -10.05
C TYR A 280 5.21 -5.20 -9.06
N ARG A 281 4.34 -6.11 -9.50
CA ARG A 281 3.97 -7.32 -8.74
C ARG A 281 5.19 -8.19 -8.44
N GLY A 282 6.10 -8.38 -9.41
CA GLY A 282 7.34 -9.11 -9.24
C GLY A 282 8.26 -8.48 -8.19
N TRP A 283 8.36 -7.14 -8.17
CA TRP A 283 9.12 -6.43 -7.14
C TRP A 283 8.51 -6.59 -5.74
N CYS A 284 7.18 -6.64 -5.64
CA CYS A 284 6.47 -6.79 -4.36
C CYS A 284 6.40 -8.26 -3.87
N ARG A 285 6.35 -9.25 -4.77
CA ARG A 285 6.18 -10.68 -4.42
C ARG A 285 7.51 -11.37 -4.18
N ALA A 286 7.89 -11.49 -2.91
CA ALA A 286 8.86 -12.49 -2.48
C ALA A 286 8.39 -13.36 -1.29
N SER A 287 7.16 -13.19 -0.78
CA SER A 287 6.73 -13.92 0.44
C SER A 287 5.30 -14.46 0.48
N THR A 288 4.40 -14.11 -0.44
CA THR A 288 2.96 -14.40 -0.25
C THR A 288 2.44 -15.63 -0.99
N ASP A 289 3.08 -16.04 -2.10
CA ASP A 289 2.58 -17.12 -2.97
C ASP A 289 3.35 -18.44 -2.83
N SER A 290 4.20 -18.59 -1.82
CA SER A 290 4.80 -19.89 -1.52
C SER A 290 3.69 -20.86 -1.07
N PRO A 291 3.60 -22.09 -1.61
CA PRO A 291 2.72 -23.11 -1.06
C PRO A 291 3.00 -23.24 0.45
N PRO A 292 2.00 -23.60 1.27
CA PRO A 292 2.02 -23.49 2.73
C PRO A 292 3.21 -24.20 3.43
N GLY A 293 3.96 -25.05 2.73
CA GLY A 293 5.17 -25.71 3.23
C GLY A 293 6.51 -24.98 2.99
N LYS A 294 6.57 -23.84 2.28
CA LYS A 294 7.82 -23.11 1.96
C LYS A 294 7.77 -21.60 2.26
N ARG A 295 6.97 -21.17 3.23
CA ARG A 295 7.04 -19.78 3.71
C ARG A 295 8.35 -19.61 4.49
N LEU A 296 9.28 -18.82 3.95
CA LEU A 296 10.44 -18.34 4.71
C LEU A 296 9.92 -17.60 5.95
N PRO A 297 10.58 -17.75 7.12
CA PRO A 297 10.19 -17.02 8.31
C PRO A 297 10.18 -15.52 8.02
N ALA A 298 9.11 -14.82 8.42
CA ALA A 298 9.06 -13.36 8.37
C ALA A 298 10.32 -12.80 9.07
N ILE A 299 11.09 -11.95 8.35
CA ILE A 299 12.33 -11.35 8.87
C ILE A 299 11.97 -10.58 10.14
N SER A 300 12.67 -10.84 11.24
CA SER A 300 12.42 -10.15 12.50
C SER A 300 12.69 -8.65 12.36
N TRP A 301 12.02 -7.83 13.17
CA TRP A 301 12.27 -6.39 13.26
C TRP A 301 13.75 -6.09 13.49
N GLU A 302 14.39 -6.80 14.43
CA GLU A 302 15.81 -6.66 14.77
C GLU A 302 16.71 -6.94 13.58
N ARG A 303 16.45 -8.03 12.86
CA ARG A 303 17.22 -8.35 11.65
C ARG A 303 17.04 -7.30 10.56
N THR A 304 15.83 -6.77 10.38
CA THR A 304 15.60 -5.67 9.44
C THR A 304 16.38 -4.42 9.85
N ALA A 305 16.42 -4.10 11.14
CA ALA A 305 17.18 -2.96 11.67
C ALA A 305 18.69 -3.13 11.47
N HIS A 306 19.25 -4.32 11.71
CA HIS A 306 20.66 -4.60 11.47
C HIS A 306 21.04 -4.47 10.00
N LEU A 307 20.25 -5.07 9.10
CA LEU A 307 20.49 -4.97 7.64
C LEU A 307 20.37 -3.53 7.14
N PHE A 308 19.39 -2.78 7.65
CA PHE A 308 19.25 -1.37 7.31
C PHE A 308 20.43 -0.54 7.82
N ALA A 309 20.91 -0.78 9.04
CA ALA A 309 22.07 -0.08 9.58
C ALA A 309 23.35 -0.37 8.77
N GLN A 310 23.55 -1.63 8.36
CA GLN A 310 24.64 -2.02 7.48
C GLN A 310 24.56 -1.27 6.14
N LEU A 311 23.42 -1.37 5.45
CA LEU A 311 23.23 -0.71 4.15
C LEU A 311 23.33 0.82 4.25
N SER A 312 22.87 1.42 5.36
CA SER A 312 23.06 2.84 5.64
C SER A 312 24.54 3.21 5.75
N SER A 313 25.36 2.38 6.41
CA SER A 313 26.79 2.62 6.55
C SER A 313 27.55 2.47 5.23
N GLU A 314 27.16 1.49 4.40
CA GLU A 314 27.77 1.27 3.08
C GLU A 314 27.41 2.41 2.11
N LEU A 315 26.15 2.87 2.11
CA LEU A 315 25.72 4.01 1.29
C LEU A 315 26.47 5.31 1.60
N GLN A 316 26.83 5.51 2.87
CA GLN A 316 27.49 6.73 3.36
C GLN A 316 29.01 6.59 3.44
N GLN A 317 29.57 5.52 2.89
CA GLN A 317 31.00 5.30 2.88
C GLN A 317 31.71 6.35 2.01
N GLU A 318 32.76 6.98 2.55
CA GLU A 318 33.60 7.90 1.79
C GLU A 318 34.26 7.20 0.59
N GLY A 319 34.20 7.84 -0.59
CA GLY A 319 34.82 7.31 -1.80
C GLY A 319 34.05 6.17 -2.49
N ILE A 320 32.76 6.00 -2.17
CA ILE A 320 31.90 5.03 -2.87
C ILE A 320 31.85 5.32 -4.39
N SER A 321 32.02 4.28 -5.21
CA SER A 321 31.87 4.42 -6.66
C SER A 321 30.41 4.63 -7.05
N VAL A 322 30.15 5.35 -8.15
CA VAL A 322 28.79 5.61 -8.66
C VAL A 322 28.03 4.30 -8.92
N GLU A 323 28.72 3.28 -9.43
CA GLU A 323 28.14 1.93 -9.65
C GLU A 323 27.74 1.26 -8.34
N SER A 324 28.61 1.30 -7.31
CA SER A 324 28.30 0.71 -6.00
C SER A 324 27.13 1.44 -5.35
N LEU A 325 27.11 2.78 -5.44
CA LEU A 325 26.02 3.60 -4.95
C LEU A 325 24.70 3.24 -5.65
N TYR A 326 24.71 3.09 -6.98
CA TYR A 326 23.54 2.68 -7.74
C TYR A 326 23.00 1.32 -7.30
N LEU A 327 23.88 0.33 -7.12
CA LEU A 327 23.49 -1.02 -6.68
C LEU A 327 22.89 -1.03 -5.27
N LEU A 328 23.52 -0.34 -4.32
CA LEU A 328 23.02 -0.24 -2.94
C LEU A 328 21.68 0.51 -2.87
N LEU A 329 21.50 1.56 -3.68
CA LEU A 329 20.22 2.27 -3.78
C LEU A 329 19.12 1.39 -4.39
N GLN A 330 19.47 0.60 -5.41
CA GLN A 330 18.54 -0.35 -6.01
C GLN A 330 18.10 -1.41 -4.99
N GLU A 331 19.03 -1.90 -4.16
CA GLU A 331 18.73 -2.82 -3.06
C GLU A 331 17.82 -2.15 -2.02
N LEU A 332 18.15 -0.94 -1.59
CA LEU A 332 17.34 -0.16 -0.64
C LEU A 332 15.91 0.01 -1.14
N ARG A 333 15.74 0.43 -2.40
CA ARG A 333 14.44 0.62 -3.03
C ARG A 333 13.65 -0.69 -3.10
N THR A 334 14.29 -1.76 -3.55
CA THR A 334 13.66 -3.08 -3.67
C THR A 334 13.20 -3.60 -2.31
N ALA A 335 14.02 -3.41 -1.27
CA ALA A 335 13.67 -3.77 0.10
C ALA A 335 12.53 -2.89 0.66
N ALA A 336 12.52 -1.59 0.34
CA ALA A 336 11.48 -0.65 0.75
C ALA A 336 10.09 -0.99 0.19
N HIS A 337 10.02 -1.50 -1.05
CA HIS A 337 8.76 -2.00 -1.63
C HIS A 337 8.16 -3.17 -0.86
N ARG A 338 9.00 -3.98 -0.21
CA ARG A 338 8.58 -5.22 0.47
C ARG A 338 8.35 -5.03 1.96
N ASN A 339 9.01 -4.04 2.56
CA ASN A 339 9.11 -3.95 4.01
C ASN A 339 8.77 -2.55 4.53
N VAL A 340 7.57 -2.39 5.08
CA VAL A 340 7.10 -1.15 5.74
C VAL A 340 7.99 -0.79 6.94
N THR A 341 8.49 -1.79 7.68
CA THR A 341 9.38 -1.58 8.82
C THR A 341 10.68 -0.89 8.39
N LEU A 342 11.26 -1.29 7.25
CA LEU A 342 12.43 -0.63 6.69
C LEU A 342 12.15 0.84 6.39
N ARG A 343 11.01 1.17 5.76
CA ARG A 343 10.62 2.56 5.49
C ARG A 343 10.45 3.38 6.79
N ARG A 344 9.90 2.78 7.86
CA ARG A 344 9.83 3.43 9.18
C ARG A 344 11.23 3.69 9.76
N LEU A 345 12.15 2.74 9.64
CA LEU A 345 13.54 2.88 10.11
C LEU A 345 14.29 3.99 9.35
N PHE A 346 14.08 4.09 8.03
CA PHE A 346 14.61 5.16 7.19
C PHE A 346 14.27 6.56 7.73
N TRP A 347 13.01 6.77 8.12
CA TRP A 347 12.59 8.05 8.71
C TRP A 347 13.11 8.28 10.12
N ARG A 348 13.32 7.21 10.91
CA ARG A 348 13.84 7.30 12.28
C ARG A 348 15.32 7.65 12.34
N SER A 349 16.13 7.12 11.44
CA SER A 349 17.54 7.48 11.36
C SER A 349 17.71 8.86 10.71
N GLY A 350 16.98 9.15 9.63
CA GLY A 350 17.01 10.42 8.92
C GLY A 350 18.29 10.67 8.10
N GLU A 351 19.42 10.10 8.50
CA GLU A 351 20.72 10.29 7.84
C GLU A 351 20.71 9.91 6.36
N VAL A 352 20.11 8.77 6.01
CA VAL A 352 20.02 8.34 4.60
C VAL A 352 19.18 9.33 3.80
N CYS A 353 18.09 9.87 4.36
CA CYS A 353 17.28 10.87 3.65
C CYS A 353 18.07 12.15 3.36
N VAL A 354 18.83 12.64 4.34
CA VAL A 354 19.70 13.82 4.15
C VAL A 354 20.76 13.55 3.10
N PHE A 355 21.41 12.38 3.15
CA PHE A 355 22.38 11.94 2.15
C PHE A 355 21.76 11.91 0.73
N LEU A 356 20.61 11.25 0.55
CA LEU A 356 19.93 11.16 -0.75
C LEU A 356 19.60 12.54 -1.34
N VAL A 357 19.12 13.48 -0.52
CA VAL A 357 18.81 14.84 -0.97
C VAL A 357 20.08 15.58 -1.36
N GLN A 358 21.16 15.45 -0.59
CA GLN A 358 22.46 16.03 -0.91
C GLN A 358 23.01 15.47 -2.23
N THR A 359 23.00 14.15 -2.41
CA THR A 359 23.47 13.50 -3.63
C THR A 359 22.64 13.93 -4.85
N LEU A 360 21.33 14.07 -4.71
CA LEU A 360 20.46 14.57 -5.79
C LEU A 360 20.76 16.02 -6.16
N GLU A 361 21.03 16.87 -5.17
CA GLU A 361 21.46 18.24 -5.44
C GLU A 361 22.79 18.24 -6.17
N GLU A 362 23.79 17.49 -5.71
CA GLU A 362 25.11 17.44 -6.33
C GLU A 362 25.08 16.88 -7.76
N SER A 363 24.26 15.85 -8.03
CA SER A 363 24.14 15.25 -9.35
C SER A 363 23.51 16.20 -10.38
N LEU A 364 22.61 17.08 -9.95
CA LEU A 364 21.86 17.98 -10.84
C LEU A 364 22.41 19.42 -10.88
N HIS A 365 23.01 19.92 -9.79
CA HIS A 365 23.58 21.28 -9.72
C HIS A 365 24.86 21.42 -10.56
N GLY A 366 25.62 20.34 -10.77
CA GLY A 366 26.82 20.36 -11.62
C GLY A 366 26.57 20.82 -13.07
N CYS A 367 25.33 20.70 -13.56
CA CYS A 367 24.92 21.12 -14.90
C CYS A 367 24.52 22.60 -15.02
N GLN A 368 24.36 23.31 -13.89
CA GLN A 368 23.93 24.71 -13.90
C GLN A 368 25.10 25.68 -14.20
N SER A 369 26.36 25.27 -13.99
CA SER A 369 27.50 26.20 -14.03
C SER A 369 28.50 26.03 -15.19
N LEU A 370 28.67 24.83 -15.78
CA LEU A 370 29.78 24.61 -16.73
C LEU A 370 29.48 23.70 -17.95
N SER A 371 28.50 22.80 -17.88
CA SER A 371 28.06 21.96 -19.01
C SER A 371 26.55 21.84 -18.97
N ARG A 372 25.88 22.41 -19.98
CA ARG A 372 24.42 22.60 -20.03
C ARG A 372 23.61 21.31 -20.32
N VAL A 373 24.22 20.14 -20.13
CA VAL A 373 23.65 18.85 -20.53
C VAL A 373 23.88 17.83 -19.43
N TYR A 374 22.81 17.13 -19.02
CA TYR A 374 22.89 16.00 -18.09
C TYR A 374 23.58 14.80 -18.74
N THR A 375 24.39 14.07 -17.98
CA THR A 375 24.88 12.76 -18.43
C THR A 375 23.83 11.68 -18.17
N ALA A 376 23.87 10.60 -18.95
CA ALA A 376 22.98 9.45 -18.76
C ALA A 376 23.10 8.87 -17.33
N ASP A 377 24.33 8.74 -16.81
CA ASP A 377 24.58 8.23 -15.46
C ASP A 377 23.99 9.15 -14.37
N GLN A 378 24.07 10.47 -14.55
CA GLN A 378 23.46 11.44 -13.63
C GLN A 378 21.95 11.30 -13.61
N LEU A 379 21.29 11.18 -14.77
CA LEU A 379 19.84 11.01 -14.84
C LEU A 379 19.43 9.66 -14.26
N LEU A 380 20.13 8.57 -14.56
CA LEU A 380 19.85 7.25 -13.99
C LEU A 380 19.93 7.25 -12.46
N LEU A 381 21.01 7.79 -11.90
CA LEU A 381 21.18 7.89 -10.45
C LEU A 381 20.12 8.80 -9.83
N SER A 382 19.87 9.97 -10.41
CA SER A 382 18.88 10.94 -9.90
C SER A 382 17.46 10.36 -9.94
N THR A 383 17.10 9.68 -11.03
CA THR A 383 15.83 8.96 -11.16
C THR A 383 15.69 7.90 -10.08
N LEU A 384 16.74 7.11 -9.82
CA LEU A 384 16.71 6.09 -8.77
C LEU A 384 16.56 6.70 -7.37
N ILE A 385 17.25 7.80 -7.08
CA ILE A 385 17.11 8.53 -5.81
C ILE A 385 15.67 9.02 -5.62
N VAL A 386 15.13 9.70 -6.63
CA VAL A 386 13.77 10.26 -6.59
C VAL A 386 12.71 9.16 -6.44
N GLN A 387 12.85 8.05 -7.18
CA GLN A 387 11.98 6.88 -7.05
C GLN A 387 12.08 6.24 -5.66
N THR A 388 13.29 6.15 -5.10
CA THR A 388 13.52 5.63 -3.74
C THR A 388 12.82 6.52 -2.71
N LEU A 389 13.00 7.84 -2.78
CA LEU A 389 12.32 8.79 -1.91
C LEU A 389 10.79 8.63 -2.01
N ALA A 390 10.23 8.56 -3.22
CA ALA A 390 8.78 8.39 -3.41
C ALA A 390 8.26 7.12 -2.72
N VAL A 391 9.00 6.00 -2.79
CA VAL A 391 8.65 4.75 -2.10
C VAL A 391 8.72 4.89 -0.57
N MET A 392 9.71 5.63 -0.06
CA MET A 392 9.84 5.90 1.39
C MET A 392 8.67 6.74 1.94
N PHE A 393 8.14 7.68 1.15
CA PHE A 393 6.98 8.49 1.53
C PHE A 393 5.68 7.69 1.61
N ARG A 394 5.48 6.71 0.71
CA ARG A 394 4.26 5.91 0.69
C ARG A 394 4.08 5.17 2.01
N GLU A 395 2.85 5.17 2.52
CA GLU A 395 2.41 4.39 3.68
C GLU A 395 3.13 4.71 5.01
N THR A 396 3.88 5.80 5.10
CA THR A 396 4.63 6.21 6.31
C THR A 396 4.05 7.42 7.05
N GLU A 397 2.80 7.79 6.78
CA GLU A 397 2.12 8.97 7.35
C GLU A 397 1.92 8.94 8.86
N VAL A 398 1.93 7.74 9.44
CA VAL A 398 1.83 7.55 10.89
C VAL A 398 3.17 7.65 11.61
N GLU A 399 4.29 7.67 10.89
CA GLU A 399 5.62 7.72 11.50
C GLU A 399 5.99 9.18 11.83
N PRO A 400 6.04 9.57 13.12
CA PRO A 400 6.25 10.97 13.51
C PRO A 400 7.65 11.46 13.15
N ALA A 401 8.64 10.57 13.09
CA ALA A 401 10.01 10.90 12.70
C ALA A 401 10.08 11.55 11.31
N ARG A 402 9.20 11.13 10.38
CA ARG A 402 9.09 11.72 9.04
C ARG A 402 8.75 13.21 9.11
N LEU A 403 7.68 13.55 9.84
CA LEU A 403 7.25 14.94 9.97
C LEU A 403 8.29 15.78 10.73
N ASN A 404 8.88 15.22 11.79
CA ASN A 404 9.92 15.90 12.58
C ASN A 404 11.16 16.22 11.73
N LEU A 405 11.61 15.27 10.90
CA LEU A 405 12.76 15.47 10.01
C LEU A 405 12.45 16.55 8.96
N LEU A 406 11.29 16.46 8.29
CA LEU A 406 10.92 17.36 7.21
C LEU A 406 10.57 18.77 7.69
N SER A 407 10.10 18.93 8.93
CA SER A 407 9.81 20.25 9.52
C SER A 407 10.99 20.87 10.26
N SER A 408 12.05 20.09 10.51
CA SER A 408 13.27 20.56 11.18
C SER A 408 13.89 21.76 10.46
N LYS A 409 14.48 22.67 11.26
CA LYS A 409 15.09 23.92 10.77
C LYS A 409 14.17 24.70 9.80
N LYS A 410 12.88 24.82 10.13
CA LYS A 410 11.86 25.50 9.32
C LYS A 410 11.68 24.90 7.91
N GLY A 411 11.80 23.57 7.82
CA GLY A 411 11.63 22.86 6.56
C GLY A 411 12.83 22.94 5.61
N ALA A 412 14.05 23.16 6.13
CA ALA A 412 15.25 23.30 5.30
C ALA A 412 15.50 22.08 4.38
N LEU A 413 15.41 20.86 4.93
CA LEU A 413 15.57 19.63 4.13
C LEU A 413 14.45 19.46 3.10
N ALA A 414 13.20 19.73 3.50
CA ALA A 414 12.06 19.65 2.58
C ALA A 414 12.18 20.69 1.45
N SER A 415 12.66 21.90 1.75
CA SER A 415 12.88 22.94 0.74
C SER A 415 13.96 22.55 -0.25
N ARG A 416 15.07 22.00 0.25
CA ARG A 416 16.17 21.46 -0.54
C ARG A 416 15.71 20.34 -1.48
N MET A 417 14.99 19.36 -0.93
CA MET A 417 14.38 18.27 -1.70
C MET A 417 13.43 18.81 -2.79
N LEU A 418 12.55 19.76 -2.46
CA LEU A 418 11.61 20.35 -3.42
C LEU A 418 12.32 21.02 -4.60
N LEU A 419 13.37 21.80 -4.31
CA LEU A 419 14.13 22.49 -5.34
C LEU A 419 14.96 21.52 -6.19
N ALA A 420 15.57 20.52 -5.57
CA ALA A 420 16.38 19.52 -6.28
C ALA A 420 15.58 18.64 -7.25
N VAL A 421 14.29 18.44 -7.00
CA VAL A 421 13.42 17.57 -7.82
C VAL A 421 13.01 18.23 -9.15
N ILE A 422 13.06 19.56 -9.26
CA ILE A 422 12.66 20.26 -10.49
C ILE A 422 13.83 20.31 -11.48
N CYS A 423 13.62 19.74 -12.66
CA CYS A 423 14.55 19.82 -13.78
C CYS A 423 13.91 20.49 -15.01
N ASP A 424 14.77 21.02 -15.88
CA ASP A 424 14.40 21.59 -17.17
C ASP A 424 14.05 20.49 -18.19
N PRO A 425 12.82 20.48 -18.76
CA PRO A 425 12.43 19.47 -19.75
C PRO A 425 12.99 19.72 -21.17
N GLU A 426 13.51 20.91 -21.50
CA GLU A 426 13.80 21.31 -22.90
C GLU A 426 15.27 21.09 -23.36
N GLN A 427 15.98 20.09 -22.81
CA GLN A 427 17.46 20.10 -22.82
C GLN A 427 18.30 19.43 -23.93
N PRO A 428 17.82 19.00 -25.12
CA PRO A 428 18.76 18.61 -26.17
C PRO A 428 18.62 19.42 -27.45
N THR A 429 19.40 20.50 -27.59
CA THR A 429 19.77 21.02 -28.91
C THR A 429 21.28 21.17 -29.01
N GLN A 430 21.93 20.14 -29.57
CA GLN A 430 23.16 20.35 -30.34
C GLN A 430 23.05 19.62 -31.69
N ASN A 431 22.98 20.44 -32.74
CA ASN A 431 23.04 20.07 -34.15
C ASN A 431 24.31 19.26 -34.45
N THR A 432 24.25 17.93 -34.51
CA THR A 432 25.17 17.13 -35.34
C THR A 432 24.57 15.75 -35.65
N GLY A 433 24.37 15.44 -36.93
CA GLY A 433 23.58 14.31 -37.44
C GLY A 433 24.12 12.89 -37.19
N SER A 434 25.04 12.68 -36.24
CA SER A 434 25.53 11.35 -35.84
C SER A 434 25.24 10.97 -34.37
N LEU A 435 24.49 11.81 -33.64
CA LEU A 435 24.19 11.64 -32.20
C LEU A 435 22.70 11.31 -31.92
N ILE A 436 21.91 11.01 -32.95
CA ILE A 436 20.45 10.85 -32.83
C ILE A 436 20.06 9.78 -31.80
N ASP A 437 20.69 8.60 -31.84
CA ASP A 437 20.38 7.51 -30.89
C ASP A 437 20.75 7.88 -29.43
N PHE A 438 21.84 8.62 -29.24
CA PHE A 438 22.27 9.09 -27.93
C PHE A 438 21.33 10.18 -27.39
N VAL A 439 20.90 11.11 -28.24
CA VAL A 439 19.93 12.15 -27.90
C VAL A 439 18.58 11.55 -27.53
N LEU A 440 18.06 10.61 -28.33
CA LEU A 440 16.81 9.90 -28.03
C LEU A 440 16.89 9.11 -26.72
N SER A 441 18.03 8.46 -26.44
CA SER A 441 18.25 7.76 -25.18
C SER A 441 18.25 8.71 -23.99
N LEU A 442 18.87 9.89 -24.13
CA LEU A 442 18.91 10.91 -23.09
C LEU A 442 17.53 11.56 -22.84
N GLU A 443 16.77 11.81 -23.90
CA GLU A 443 15.39 12.30 -23.81
C GLU A 443 14.49 11.30 -23.07
N ALA A 444 14.63 10.01 -23.34
CA ALA A 444 13.90 8.96 -22.63
C ALA A 444 14.25 8.96 -21.13
N LEU A 445 15.55 9.03 -20.78
CA LEU A 445 16.00 9.11 -19.39
C LEU A 445 15.50 10.37 -18.68
N LEU A 446 15.47 11.51 -19.38
CA LEU A 446 14.95 12.76 -18.84
C LEU A 446 13.43 12.64 -18.59
N SER A 447 12.68 12.04 -19.52
CA SER A 447 11.26 11.77 -19.33
C SER A 447 11.00 10.87 -18.11
N GLU A 448 11.79 9.80 -17.95
CA GLU A 448 11.70 8.92 -16.77
C GLU A 448 11.99 9.66 -15.46
N TYR A 449 12.98 10.56 -15.48
CA TYR A 449 13.29 11.43 -14.35
C TYR A 449 12.11 12.35 -14.02
N LEU A 450 11.53 13.03 -15.02
CA LEU A 450 10.41 13.96 -14.84
C LEU A 450 9.16 13.23 -14.31
N ASP A 451 8.96 11.98 -14.70
CA ASP A 451 7.88 11.13 -14.20
C ASP A 451 8.10 10.71 -12.74
N ALA A 452 9.34 10.33 -12.40
CA ALA A 452 9.73 10.06 -11.03
C ALA A 452 9.58 11.32 -10.14
N ALA A 453 10.00 12.48 -10.65
CA ALA A 453 9.88 13.77 -9.98
C ALA A 453 8.42 14.13 -9.71
N CYS A 454 7.54 13.95 -10.70
CA CYS A 454 6.09 14.13 -10.53
C CYS A 454 5.53 13.19 -9.45
N SER A 455 5.94 11.92 -9.46
CA SER A 455 5.59 10.94 -8.43
C SER A 455 5.95 11.42 -7.02
N LEU A 456 7.20 11.87 -6.80
CA LEU A 456 7.66 12.35 -5.50
C LEU A 456 6.94 13.65 -5.09
N LEU A 457 6.77 14.60 -6.01
CA LEU A 457 6.01 15.83 -5.74
C LEU A 457 4.57 15.54 -5.36
N SER A 458 3.93 14.52 -5.95
CA SER A 458 2.57 14.11 -5.58
C SER A 458 2.51 13.59 -4.13
N GLU A 459 3.52 12.83 -3.69
CA GLU A 459 3.63 12.37 -2.29
C GLU A 459 3.88 13.55 -1.32
N LEU A 460 4.73 14.50 -1.71
CA LEU A 460 4.98 15.72 -0.93
C LEU A 460 3.73 16.60 -0.84
N LEU A 461 2.97 16.72 -1.93
CA LEU A 461 1.69 17.42 -1.91
C LEU A 461 0.67 16.70 -1.03
N LEU A 462 0.64 15.36 -1.01
CA LEU A 462 -0.21 14.60 -0.09
C LEU A 462 0.15 14.93 1.37
N LEU A 463 1.43 14.93 1.72
CA LEU A 463 1.92 15.40 3.02
C LEU A 463 1.45 16.83 3.30
N GLY A 464 1.48 17.71 2.29
CA GLY A 464 1.04 19.08 2.47
C GLY A 464 -0.46 19.25 2.67
N HIS A 465 -1.29 18.40 2.08
CA HIS A 465 -2.72 18.37 2.37
C HIS A 465 -3.01 17.87 3.79
N GLU A 466 -2.22 16.91 4.29
CA GLU A 466 -2.27 16.46 5.68
C GLU A 466 -1.88 17.59 6.63
N ALA A 467 -0.80 18.30 6.33
CA ALA A 467 -0.29 19.41 7.12
C ALA A 467 -1.25 20.60 7.12
N SER A 468 -1.81 20.99 5.97
CA SER A 468 -2.78 22.09 5.86
C SER A 468 -4.04 21.90 6.70
N ARG A 469 -4.39 20.65 7.01
CA ARG A 469 -5.56 20.30 7.83
C ARG A 469 -5.21 20.12 9.31
N CYS A 470 -3.92 20.11 9.65
CA CYS A 470 -3.43 20.13 11.02
C CYS A 470 -3.09 21.59 11.38
N SER A 471 -3.81 22.20 12.31
CA SER A 471 -3.50 23.56 12.77
C SER A 471 -2.16 23.60 13.53
N THR A 472 -1.04 23.76 12.84
CA THR A 472 0.25 24.10 13.44
C THR A 472 0.50 25.59 13.29
N ALA A 473 0.97 26.24 14.37
CA ALA A 473 1.27 27.67 14.40
C ALA A 473 2.30 28.09 13.32
N ASP A 474 3.11 27.12 12.88
CA ASP A 474 4.06 27.28 11.80
C ASP A 474 3.49 26.67 10.52
N ASN A 475 3.16 27.50 9.53
CA ASN A 475 2.57 27.12 8.23
C ASN A 475 3.53 26.33 7.29
N PHE A 476 4.53 25.63 7.83
CA PHE A 476 5.49 24.85 7.05
C PHE A 476 4.85 23.58 6.50
N LEU A 477 5.37 23.10 5.37
CA LEU A 477 4.92 21.88 4.70
C LEU A 477 3.47 21.90 4.19
N THR A 478 2.67 22.95 4.44
CA THR A 478 1.35 23.12 3.81
C THR A 478 1.45 23.15 2.29
N VAL A 479 0.36 22.84 1.58
CA VAL A 479 0.33 22.90 0.10
C VAL A 479 0.80 24.26 -0.41
N GLY A 480 0.31 25.35 0.20
CA GLY A 480 0.72 26.70 -0.16
C GLY A 480 2.20 26.99 0.11
N TRP A 481 2.77 26.44 1.18
CA TRP A 481 4.21 26.56 1.46
C TRP A 481 5.05 25.79 0.44
N ILE A 482 4.66 24.55 0.11
CA ILE A 482 5.34 23.71 -0.89
C ILE A 482 5.39 24.45 -2.23
N LEU A 483 4.25 24.94 -2.71
CA LEU A 483 4.19 25.66 -3.99
C LEU A 483 5.00 26.96 -3.95
N ARG A 484 5.02 27.68 -2.81
CA ARG A 484 5.83 28.90 -2.66
C ARG A 484 7.34 28.61 -2.72
N VAL A 485 7.79 27.51 -2.14
CA VAL A 485 9.20 27.10 -2.25
C VAL A 485 9.53 26.79 -3.70
N LEU A 486 8.69 26.03 -4.38
CA LEU A 486 8.92 25.67 -5.78
C LEU A 486 8.95 26.91 -6.69
N GLN A 487 8.17 27.95 -6.40
CA GLN A 487 8.10 29.18 -7.21
C GLN A 487 9.44 29.90 -7.39
N SER A 488 10.40 29.73 -6.47
CA SER A 488 11.72 30.33 -6.65
C SER A 488 12.56 29.61 -7.70
N HIS A 489 12.14 28.43 -8.17
CA HIS A 489 12.92 27.64 -9.12
C HIS A 489 12.69 28.12 -10.57
N PRO A 490 13.77 28.42 -11.34
CA PRO A 490 13.65 29.00 -12.67
C PRO A 490 12.92 28.09 -13.68
N HIS A 491 13.09 26.76 -13.54
CA HIS A 491 12.49 25.79 -14.46
C HIS A 491 11.09 25.30 -14.04
N LEU A 492 10.50 25.85 -12.98
CA LEU A 492 9.19 25.37 -12.50
C LEU A 492 8.10 25.48 -13.56
N THR A 493 8.04 26.60 -14.29
CA THR A 493 7.02 26.80 -15.33
C THR A 493 7.18 25.81 -16.48
N SER A 494 8.41 25.57 -16.95
CA SER A 494 8.69 24.58 -17.99
C SER A 494 8.34 23.16 -17.52
N PHE A 495 8.73 22.80 -16.29
CA PHE A 495 8.36 21.53 -15.69
C PHE A 495 6.84 21.35 -15.65
N LEU A 496 6.08 22.34 -15.17
CA LEU A 496 4.62 22.27 -15.11
C LEU A 496 3.98 22.21 -16.49
N SER A 497 4.52 22.95 -17.47
CA SER A 497 4.10 22.88 -18.86
C SER A 497 4.27 21.47 -19.41
N TYR A 498 5.42 20.84 -19.18
CA TYR A 498 5.65 19.44 -19.54
C TYR A 498 4.61 18.51 -18.89
N GLN A 499 4.35 18.64 -17.58
CA GLN A 499 3.35 17.79 -16.91
C GLN A 499 1.93 18.00 -17.48
N ALA A 500 1.56 19.24 -17.82
CA ALA A 500 0.27 19.54 -18.45
C ALA A 500 0.17 18.94 -19.86
N GLN A 501 1.21 19.09 -20.68
CA GLN A 501 1.28 18.48 -22.02
C GLN A 501 1.17 16.96 -21.93
N GLN A 502 1.83 16.32 -20.97
CA GLN A 502 1.74 14.87 -20.79
C GLN A 502 0.32 14.42 -20.42
N VAL A 503 -0.43 15.21 -19.64
CA VAL A 503 -1.86 14.92 -19.38
C VAL A 503 -2.67 15.04 -20.66
N VAL A 504 -2.46 16.10 -21.45
CA VAL A 504 -3.14 16.31 -22.74
C VAL A 504 -2.84 15.17 -23.70
N LEU A 505 -1.57 14.81 -23.88
CA LEU A 505 -1.12 13.73 -24.76
C LEU A 505 -1.77 12.39 -24.37
N VAL A 506 -1.69 12.03 -23.09
CA VAL A 506 -2.26 10.77 -22.57
C VAL A 506 -3.76 10.72 -22.75
N LEU A 507 -4.49 11.83 -22.59
CA LEU A 507 -5.95 11.88 -22.68
C LEU A 507 -6.50 12.22 -24.06
N SER A 508 -5.66 12.65 -25.00
CA SER A 508 -6.05 12.98 -26.37
C SER A 508 -6.48 11.73 -27.15
N ASP A 509 -7.45 11.91 -28.05
CA ASP A 509 -8.21 10.87 -28.78
C ASP A 509 -7.39 10.03 -29.80
N LEU A 510 -6.06 10.17 -29.83
CA LEU A 510 -5.23 9.67 -30.93
C LEU A 510 -4.82 8.19 -30.81
N GLN A 511 -5.11 7.52 -29.68
CA GLN A 511 -4.69 6.14 -29.47
C GLN A 511 -5.73 5.35 -28.65
N GLU A 512 -6.32 4.32 -29.26
CA GLU A 512 -7.37 3.44 -28.70
C GLU A 512 -6.85 2.42 -27.66
N SER A 513 -5.68 2.65 -27.05
CA SER A 513 -5.11 1.73 -26.07
C SER A 513 -5.43 2.17 -24.64
N PHE A 514 -5.90 1.22 -23.82
CA PHE A 514 -6.01 1.39 -22.38
C PHE A 514 -4.66 1.74 -21.75
N LEU A 515 -4.69 2.57 -20.70
CA LEU A 515 -3.50 2.90 -19.94
C LEU A 515 -3.01 1.69 -19.13
N SER A 516 -1.69 1.51 -19.08
CA SER A 516 -1.09 0.57 -18.15
C SER A 516 -1.35 1.02 -16.70
N PRO A 517 -1.21 0.12 -15.70
CA PRO A 517 -1.41 0.50 -14.31
C PRO A 517 -0.44 1.61 -13.85
N VAL A 518 0.81 1.57 -14.32
CA VAL A 518 1.82 2.60 -14.04
C VAL A 518 1.44 3.95 -14.66
N GLN A 519 1.00 3.94 -15.92
CA GLN A 519 0.54 5.15 -16.62
C GLN A 519 -0.71 5.76 -15.96
N SER A 520 -1.64 4.92 -15.50
CA SER A 520 -2.85 5.38 -14.81
C SER A 520 -2.53 6.07 -13.49
N VAL A 521 -1.57 5.54 -12.73
CA VAL A 521 -1.08 6.14 -11.48
C VAL A 521 -0.35 7.44 -11.74
N LEU A 522 0.48 7.49 -12.78
CA LEU A 522 1.19 8.70 -13.15
C LEU A 522 0.23 9.81 -13.61
N LEU A 523 -0.79 9.47 -14.40
CA LEU A 523 -1.85 10.40 -14.79
C LEU A 523 -2.56 10.97 -13.55
N PHE A 524 -2.95 10.11 -12.61
CA PHE A 524 -3.54 10.54 -11.34
C PHE A 524 -2.63 11.52 -10.58
N GLN A 525 -1.34 11.22 -10.48
CA GLN A 525 -0.36 12.06 -9.79
C GLN A 525 -0.17 13.42 -10.49
N ARG A 526 -0.09 13.44 -11.82
CA ARG A 526 -0.02 14.66 -12.64
C ARG A 526 -1.27 15.53 -12.45
N CYS A 527 -2.46 14.93 -12.53
CA CYS A 527 -3.71 15.65 -12.26
C CYS A 527 -3.73 16.25 -10.85
N ARG A 528 -3.27 15.53 -9.83
CA ARG A 528 -3.18 16.07 -8.46
C ARG A 528 -2.23 17.27 -8.36
N LEU A 529 -1.08 17.22 -9.04
CA LEU A 529 -0.13 18.33 -9.09
C LEU A 529 -0.76 19.57 -9.75
N LEU A 530 -1.34 19.40 -10.94
CA LEU A 530 -1.98 20.50 -11.68
C LEU A 530 -3.15 21.11 -10.90
N LEU A 531 -3.99 20.27 -10.28
CA LEU A 531 -5.09 20.72 -9.45
C LEU A 531 -4.59 21.52 -8.24
N ALA A 532 -3.52 21.07 -7.58
CA ALA A 532 -2.93 21.80 -6.46
C ALA A 532 -2.41 23.18 -6.91
N CYS A 533 -1.76 23.27 -8.07
CA CYS A 533 -1.34 24.55 -8.65
C CYS A 533 -2.53 25.47 -8.92
N LEU A 534 -3.62 24.96 -9.52
CA LEU A 534 -4.82 25.74 -9.84
C LEU A 534 -5.57 26.26 -8.60
N GLN A 535 -5.58 25.49 -7.52
CA GLN A 535 -6.34 25.80 -6.29
C GLN A 535 -5.56 26.66 -5.29
N TYR A 536 -4.25 26.40 -5.13
CA TYR A 536 -3.48 26.96 -4.03
C TYR A 536 -2.41 27.97 -4.47
N ASN A 537 -2.24 28.22 -5.76
CA ASN A 537 -1.26 29.17 -6.27
C ASN A 537 -1.79 30.00 -7.44
N THR A 538 -1.98 31.31 -7.22
CA THR A 538 -2.57 32.21 -8.22
C THR A 538 -1.70 32.37 -9.47
N GLN A 539 -0.38 32.49 -9.31
CA GLN A 539 0.55 32.68 -10.44
C GLN A 539 0.66 31.41 -11.30
N LEU A 540 0.85 30.25 -10.67
CA LEU A 540 0.91 28.97 -11.39
C LEU A 540 -0.44 28.63 -12.02
N GLY A 541 -1.54 28.90 -11.31
CA GLY A 541 -2.88 28.76 -11.86
C GLY A 541 -3.14 29.68 -13.05
N GLN A 542 -2.62 30.91 -13.04
CA GLN A 542 -2.71 31.82 -14.18
C GLN A 542 -1.90 31.32 -15.38
N HIS A 543 -0.68 30.83 -15.17
CA HIS A 543 0.13 30.19 -16.21
C HIS A 543 -0.60 29.02 -16.88
N LEU A 544 -1.19 28.13 -16.08
CA LEU A 544 -1.96 26.99 -16.61
C LEU A 544 -3.19 27.46 -17.41
N ARG A 545 -3.90 28.49 -16.95
CA ARG A 545 -5.04 29.06 -17.69
C ARG A 545 -4.63 29.77 -18.98
N SER A 546 -3.49 30.47 -19.01
CA SER A 546 -3.06 31.20 -20.20
C SER A 546 -2.50 30.28 -21.30
N HIS A 547 -1.80 29.20 -20.91
CA HIS A 547 -1.12 28.34 -21.88
C HIS A 547 -1.88 27.07 -22.23
N PHE A 548 -2.69 26.51 -21.32
CA PHE A 548 -3.28 25.18 -21.49
C PHE A 548 -4.81 25.14 -21.55
N ARG A 549 -5.49 26.29 -21.39
CA ARG A 549 -6.96 26.34 -21.40
C ARG A 549 -7.56 25.76 -22.67
N GLU A 550 -7.06 26.18 -23.84
CA GLU A 550 -7.60 25.69 -25.11
C GLU A 550 -7.25 24.22 -25.35
N GLU A 551 -6.04 23.79 -25.02
CA GLU A 551 -5.66 22.38 -25.15
C GLU A 551 -6.55 21.46 -24.30
N PHE A 552 -6.78 21.82 -23.02
CA PHE A 552 -7.67 21.06 -22.15
C PHE A 552 -9.13 21.13 -22.61
N ARG A 553 -9.56 22.24 -23.20
CA ARG A 553 -10.93 22.39 -23.73
C ARG A 553 -11.17 21.49 -24.95
N TYR A 554 -10.21 21.40 -25.86
CA TYR A 554 -10.39 20.71 -27.14
C TYR A 554 -9.95 19.24 -27.11
N PHE A 555 -8.86 18.91 -26.41
CA PHE A 555 -8.26 17.57 -26.46
C PHE A 555 -8.59 16.70 -25.25
N VAL A 556 -8.80 17.30 -24.07
CA VAL A 556 -9.15 16.53 -22.87
C VAL A 556 -10.68 16.46 -22.78
N LYS A 557 -11.27 15.30 -23.08
CA LYS A 557 -12.70 15.03 -22.90
C LYS A 557 -12.90 13.96 -21.83
N LEU A 558 -13.92 14.13 -20.99
CA LEU A 558 -14.19 13.16 -19.91
C LEU A 558 -14.52 11.77 -20.46
N SER A 559 -15.25 11.69 -21.57
CA SER A 559 -15.55 10.42 -22.26
C SER A 559 -14.28 9.69 -22.72
N CYS A 560 -13.31 10.41 -23.30
CA CYS A 560 -12.03 9.83 -23.71
C CYS A 560 -11.23 9.35 -22.50
N ALA A 561 -11.28 10.07 -21.37
CA ALA A 561 -10.63 9.64 -20.13
C ALA A 561 -11.28 8.37 -19.55
N GLU A 562 -12.62 8.24 -19.63
CA GLU A 562 -13.36 7.04 -19.21
C GLU A 562 -13.00 5.82 -20.05
N GLU A 563 -12.84 5.99 -21.36
CA GLU A 563 -12.44 4.91 -22.27
C GLU A 563 -11.00 4.46 -22.02
N LYS A 564 -10.08 5.40 -21.77
CA LYS A 564 -8.65 5.08 -21.54
C LYS A 564 -8.35 4.48 -20.18
N LEU A 565 -9.16 4.76 -19.16
CA LEU A 565 -8.97 4.29 -17.78
C LEU A 565 -9.83 3.05 -17.50
N PRO A 566 -9.23 1.85 -17.41
CA PRO A 566 -10.00 0.63 -17.16
C PRO A 566 -10.84 0.71 -15.87
N PRO A 567 -12.11 0.28 -15.89
CA PRO A 567 -13.01 0.41 -14.74
C PRO A 567 -12.62 -0.46 -13.54
N HIS A 568 -11.79 -1.49 -13.75
CA HIS A 568 -11.29 -2.36 -12.70
C HIS A 568 -10.08 -1.77 -11.94
N TYR A 569 -9.48 -0.68 -12.43
CA TYR A 569 -8.48 0.05 -11.67
C TYR A 569 -9.18 0.94 -10.64
N LEU A 570 -8.85 0.78 -9.35
CA LEU A 570 -9.45 1.58 -8.28
C LEU A 570 -9.12 3.07 -8.39
N ILE A 571 -8.04 3.42 -9.11
CA ILE A 571 -7.62 4.80 -9.35
C ILE A 571 -8.45 5.51 -10.44
N SER A 572 -9.21 4.80 -11.27
CA SER A 572 -9.91 5.38 -12.43
C SER A 572 -10.92 6.43 -12.01
N GLN A 573 -11.86 6.10 -11.13
CA GLN A 573 -12.89 7.03 -10.66
C GLN A 573 -12.31 8.27 -9.94
N PRO A 574 -11.34 8.13 -9.01
CA PRO A 574 -10.61 9.28 -8.47
C PRO A 574 -9.94 10.14 -9.54
N THR A 575 -9.35 9.54 -10.58
CA THR A 575 -8.68 10.28 -11.66
C THR A 575 -9.67 11.08 -12.51
N LEU A 576 -10.81 10.48 -12.88
CA LEU A 576 -11.88 11.15 -13.62
C LEU A 576 -12.40 12.39 -12.88
N ARG A 577 -12.62 12.26 -11.56
CA ARG A 577 -13.01 13.41 -10.72
C ARG A 577 -11.97 14.54 -10.73
N LEU A 578 -10.67 14.20 -10.72
CA LEU A 578 -9.61 15.21 -10.81
C LEU A 578 -9.60 15.90 -12.20
N VAL A 579 -9.78 15.13 -13.27
CA VAL A 579 -9.86 15.68 -14.64
C VAL A 579 -11.02 16.65 -14.77
N GLU A 580 -12.21 16.28 -14.27
CA GLU A 580 -13.40 17.14 -14.27
C GLU A 580 -13.17 18.44 -13.47
N GLN A 581 -12.53 18.34 -12.30
CA GLN A 581 -12.20 19.52 -11.48
C GLN A 581 -11.20 20.44 -12.17
N ILE A 582 -10.16 19.89 -12.81
CA ILE A 582 -9.17 20.67 -13.57
C ILE A 582 -9.85 21.40 -14.73
N GLN A 583 -10.68 20.71 -15.51
CA GLN A 583 -11.44 21.32 -16.60
C GLN A 583 -12.32 22.47 -16.09
N THR A 584 -12.97 22.29 -14.94
CA THR A 584 -13.82 23.33 -14.33
C THR A 584 -13.00 24.57 -13.92
N LEU A 585 -11.79 24.39 -13.37
CA LEU A 585 -10.94 25.48 -12.91
C LEU A 585 -10.15 26.17 -14.03
N LEU A 586 -10.02 25.53 -15.19
CA LEU A 586 -9.39 26.09 -16.40
C LEU A 586 -10.38 26.85 -17.30
N ARG A 587 -11.69 26.60 -17.16
CA ARG A 587 -12.74 27.39 -17.83
C ARG A 587 -12.69 28.84 -17.38
#